data_AF-A0A6V7K695-F1
#
_entry.id   AF-A0A6V7K695-F1
#
_cell.length_a   1.000
_cell.length_b   1.000
_cell.length_c   1.000
_cell.angle_alpha   90.00
_cell.angle_beta   90.00
_cell.angle_gamma   90.00
#
_symmetry.space_group_name_H-M   'P 1'
#
loop_
_entity.id
_entity.type
_entity.pdbx_description
1 polymer ?
#
loop_
_entity_poly.entity_id
_entity_poly.type
_entity_poly.pdbx_seq_one_letter_code
_entity_poly.pdbx_strand_id
1 'polypeptide(L)'
;ADTWLDISLRMQHMPANAIQRPDCFGYLSKQQDRAKKTSSPTGWSRRYCVLKDAALYFYDDANADKAFGVACLHGFKVHCSAPNAGGRKHAFELTPADPTQRSYTFATESEMEKK
;
A
#
# COMPACT_ATOMS: atom_id res chain seq x y z
N ALA A 1 22.33 -11.15 7.82
CA ALA A 1 21.15 -11.57 7.05
C ALA A 1 19.98 -10.77 7.59
N ASP A 2 19.34 -9.95 6.76
CA ASP A 2 18.29 -9.01 7.17
C ASP A 2 16.99 -9.76 7.48
N THR A 3 16.92 -10.32 8.69
CA THR A 3 15.83 -11.19 9.18
C THR A 3 14.45 -10.58 8.96
N TRP A 4 14.34 -9.26 9.02
CA TRP A 4 13.07 -8.54 8.81
C TRP A 4 12.59 -8.57 7.35
N LEU A 5 13.48 -8.47 6.37
CA LEU A 5 13.14 -8.59 4.95
C LEU A 5 12.66 -10.01 4.62
N ASP A 6 13.36 -11.02 5.14
CA ASP A 6 12.98 -12.43 4.96
C ASP A 6 11.60 -12.74 5.56
N ILE A 7 11.32 -12.20 6.75
CA ILE A 7 10.01 -12.33 7.39
C ILE A 7 8.93 -11.67 6.51
N SER A 8 9.18 -10.45 6.02
CA SER A 8 8.21 -9.74 5.19
C SER A 8 7.93 -10.49 3.88
N LEU A 9 8.97 -11.04 3.23
CA LEU A 9 8.81 -11.85 2.02
C LEU A 9 8.02 -13.13 2.29
N ARG A 10 8.19 -13.77 3.46
CA ARG A 10 7.36 -14.93 3.84
C ARG A 10 5.91 -14.53 4.04
N MET A 11 5.64 -13.40 4.69
CA MET A 11 4.27 -12.93 4.91
C MET A 11 3.54 -12.61 3.61
N GLN A 12 4.26 -12.18 2.57
CA GLN A 12 3.68 -11.96 1.23
C GLN A 12 2.99 -13.22 0.68
N HIS A 13 3.47 -14.41 1.04
CA HIS A 13 2.90 -15.68 0.59
C HIS A 13 1.74 -16.18 1.46
N MET A 14 1.28 -15.39 2.44
CA MET A 14 0.16 -15.75 3.31
C MET A 14 -1.14 -15.07 2.87
N PRO A 15 -2.30 -15.70 3.14
CA PRO A 15 -3.60 -15.06 2.98
C PRO A 15 -3.72 -13.78 3.80
N ALA A 16 -4.49 -12.82 3.32
CA ALA A 16 -4.63 -11.52 4.00
C ALA A 16 -5.15 -11.65 5.45
N ASN A 17 -6.05 -12.62 5.69
CA ASN A 17 -6.61 -12.92 7.01
C ASN A 17 -5.68 -13.76 7.92
N ALA A 18 -4.58 -14.29 7.39
CA ALA A 18 -3.60 -15.08 8.15
C ALA A 18 -2.50 -14.22 8.78
N ILE A 19 -2.36 -12.95 8.37
CA ILE A 19 -1.45 -12.00 9.01
C ILE A 19 -1.99 -11.67 10.41
N GLN A 20 -1.34 -12.20 11.44
CA GLN A 20 -1.75 -11.98 12.82
C GLN A 20 -1.33 -10.60 13.34
N ARG A 21 -2.25 -9.96 14.07
CA ARG A 21 -2.05 -8.66 14.76
C ARG A 21 -1.47 -7.60 13.80
N PRO A 22 -2.14 -7.32 12.66
CA PRO A 22 -1.74 -6.23 11.79
C PRO A 22 -1.88 -4.89 12.52
N ASP A 23 -1.04 -3.93 12.18
CA ASP A 23 -1.09 -2.57 12.72
C ASP A 23 -2.36 -1.85 12.23
N CYS A 24 -2.62 -1.96 10.92
CA CYS A 24 -3.83 -1.49 10.25
C CYS A 24 -4.14 -2.37 9.03
N PHE A 25 -5.38 -2.39 8.57
CA PHE A 25 -5.77 -3.02 7.31
C PHE A 25 -7.03 -2.37 6.74
N GLY A 26 -7.22 -2.47 5.43
CA GLY A 26 -8.38 -1.88 4.77
C GLY A 26 -8.18 -1.68 3.28
N TYR A 27 -9.21 -1.16 2.61
CA TYR A 27 -9.11 -0.87 1.18
C TYR A 27 -8.55 0.51 0.93
N LEU A 28 -7.49 0.58 0.12
CA LEU A 28 -6.94 1.84 -0.38
C LEU A 28 -6.99 1.86 -1.91
N SER A 29 -7.27 3.03 -2.47
CA SER A 29 -7.02 3.29 -3.88
C SER A 29 -5.54 3.62 -4.05
N LYS A 30 -4.80 2.77 -4.75
CA LYS A 30 -3.37 2.96 -5.02
C LYS A 30 -3.16 3.54 -6.42
N GLN A 31 -2.37 4.61 -6.53
CA GLN A 31 -1.97 5.14 -7.83
C GLN A 31 -0.96 4.20 -8.49
N GLN A 32 -1.16 3.97 -9.79
CA GLN A 32 -0.29 3.15 -10.61
C GLN A 32 0.68 4.06 -11.36
N ASP A 33 1.96 3.69 -11.41
CA ASP A 33 3.04 4.50 -12.02
C ASP A 33 2.78 4.83 -13.49
N ARG A 34 2.11 3.89 -14.16
CA ARG A 34 1.92 3.88 -15.61
C ARG A 34 0.45 3.68 -15.89
N ALA A 35 -0.31 4.78 -15.94
CA ALA A 35 -1.70 4.80 -16.39
C ALA A 35 -1.92 4.03 -17.71
N LYS A 36 -0.87 3.91 -18.55
CA LYS A 36 -0.89 3.21 -19.85
C LYS A 36 -0.84 1.67 -19.79
N LYS A 37 -0.58 1.04 -18.64
CA LYS A 37 -0.44 -0.44 -18.53
C LYS A 37 -1.50 -1.12 -17.68
N THR A 38 -2.54 -0.39 -17.25
CA THR A 38 -3.57 -0.94 -16.36
C THR A 38 -4.92 -0.82 -17.01
N SER A 39 -5.82 -1.77 -16.73
CA SER A 39 -7.22 -1.72 -17.14
C SER A 39 -8.02 -0.59 -16.50
N SER A 40 -7.42 0.16 -15.55
CA SER A 40 -8.07 1.30 -14.92
C SER A 40 -7.86 2.58 -15.74
N PRO A 41 -8.92 3.18 -16.31
CA PRO A 41 -8.83 4.43 -17.06
C PRO A 41 -8.39 5.61 -16.17
N THR A 42 -8.50 5.49 -14.85
CA THR A 42 -8.10 6.53 -13.90
C THR A 42 -6.63 6.41 -13.47
N GLY A 43 -5.94 5.31 -13.79
CA GLY A 43 -4.60 5.02 -13.26
C GLY A 43 -4.58 4.70 -11.75
N TRP A 44 -5.75 4.43 -11.16
CA TRP A 44 -5.90 4.03 -9.75
C TRP A 44 -6.48 2.63 -9.66
N SER A 45 -6.08 1.87 -8.66
CA SER A 45 -6.66 0.55 -8.42
C SER A 45 -6.97 0.36 -6.94
N ARG A 46 -8.17 -0.12 -6.64
CA ARG A 46 -8.56 -0.50 -5.28
C ARG A 46 -7.78 -1.76 -4.87
N ARG A 47 -7.17 -1.74 -3.69
CA ARG A 47 -6.36 -2.82 -3.14
C ARG A 47 -6.68 -3.02 -1.68
N TYR A 48 -6.75 -4.28 -1.26
CA TYR A 48 -6.79 -4.58 0.16
C TYR A 48 -5.36 -4.52 0.68
N CYS A 49 -5.14 -3.66 1.66
CA CYS A 49 -3.82 -3.38 2.21
C CYS A 49 -3.78 -3.90 3.65
N VAL A 50 -2.69 -4.56 4.01
CA VAL A 50 -2.40 -4.94 5.40
C VAL A 50 -1.06 -4.34 5.77
N LEU A 51 -1.00 -3.57 6.86
CA LEU A 51 0.23 -3.00 7.40
C LEU A 51 0.67 -3.84 8.60
N LYS A 52 1.92 -4.30 8.59
CA LYS A 52 2.53 -4.98 9.74
C LYS A 52 4.01 -4.70 9.80
N ASP A 53 4.49 -4.24 10.96
CA ASP A 53 5.91 -4.01 11.26
C ASP A 53 6.58 -3.06 10.24
N ALA A 54 5.86 -2.04 9.79
CA ALA A 54 6.24 -1.12 8.71
C ALA A 54 6.38 -1.74 7.31
N ALA A 55 5.85 -2.95 7.07
CA ALA A 55 5.67 -3.52 5.74
C ALA A 55 4.19 -3.47 5.33
N LEU A 56 3.91 -2.91 4.16
CA LEU A 56 2.57 -2.81 3.58
C LEU A 56 2.39 -3.85 2.49
N TYR A 57 1.49 -4.80 2.72
CA TYR A 57 1.17 -5.90 1.81
C TYR A 57 -0.03 -5.53 0.94
N PHE A 58 0.08 -5.77 -0.36
CA PHE A 58 -0.98 -5.47 -1.32
C PHE A 58 -1.64 -6.75 -1.82
N TYR A 59 -2.94 -6.85 -1.58
CA TYR A 59 -3.80 -7.94 -2.02
C TYR A 59 -4.84 -7.43 -3.02
N ASP A 60 -5.31 -8.30 -3.91
CA ASP A 60 -6.40 -7.97 -4.82
C ASP A 60 -7.71 -7.72 -4.05
N ASP A 61 -7.98 -8.54 -3.02
CA ASP A 61 -9.07 -8.36 -2.06
C ASP A 61 -8.75 -9.00 -0.68
N ALA A 62 -9.69 -8.92 0.26
CA ALA A 62 -9.52 -9.40 1.64
C ALA A 62 -9.47 -10.94 1.80
N ASN A 63 -9.87 -11.70 0.78
CA ASN A 63 -9.85 -13.17 0.76
C ASN A 63 -8.70 -13.75 -0.07
N ALA A 64 -7.87 -12.89 -0.68
CA ALA A 64 -6.73 -13.33 -1.47
C ALA A 64 -5.77 -14.18 -0.63
N ASP A 65 -5.26 -15.25 -1.25
CA ASP A 65 -4.38 -16.27 -0.68
C ASP A 65 -2.93 -15.81 -0.54
N LYS A 66 -2.53 -14.77 -1.28
CA LYS A 66 -1.21 -14.14 -1.21
C LYS A 66 -1.26 -12.67 -1.63
N ALA A 67 -0.31 -11.90 -1.13
CA ALA A 67 -0.08 -10.54 -1.61
C ALA A 67 0.68 -10.58 -2.94
N PHE A 68 0.28 -9.75 -3.90
CA PHE A 68 1.02 -9.61 -5.15
C PHE A 68 2.26 -8.70 -5.00
N GLY A 69 2.38 -7.99 -3.88
CA GLY A 69 3.56 -7.20 -3.59
C GLY A 69 3.60 -6.70 -2.15
N VAL A 70 4.78 -6.26 -1.76
CA VAL A 70 5.07 -5.67 -0.45
C VAL A 70 5.86 -4.38 -0.63
N ALA A 71 5.56 -3.36 0.17
CA ALA A 71 6.34 -2.14 0.30
C ALA A 71 6.92 -2.07 1.71
N CYS A 72 8.25 -2.00 1.81
CA CYS A 72 8.94 -1.79 3.08
C CYS A 72 9.00 -0.29 3.36
N LEU A 73 8.26 0.17 4.36
CA LEU A 73 8.02 1.59 4.65
C LEU A 73 8.88 2.14 5.79
N HIS A 74 9.86 1.37 6.29
CA HIS A 74 10.75 1.86 7.34
C HIS A 74 11.49 3.12 6.87
N GLY A 75 11.33 4.23 7.60
CA GLY A 75 11.91 5.52 7.24
C GLY A 75 11.15 6.33 6.18
N PHE A 76 10.00 5.85 5.69
CA PHE A 76 9.15 6.64 4.81
C PHE A 76 8.46 7.76 5.58
N LYS A 77 8.28 8.91 4.92
CA LYS A 77 7.49 10.04 5.42
C LYS A 77 6.11 10.02 4.79
N VAL A 78 5.11 10.41 5.59
CA VAL A 78 3.73 10.55 5.11
C VAL A 78 3.44 12.02 4.83
N HIS A 79 3.01 12.32 3.61
CA HIS A 79 2.52 13.62 3.19
C HIS A 79 1.01 13.55 3.00
N CYS A 80 0.25 14.27 3.83
CA CYS A 80 -1.21 14.30 3.79
C CYS A 80 -1.80 14.93 2.51
N SER A 81 -0.96 15.54 1.69
CA SER A 81 -1.32 16.08 0.39
C SER A 81 -0.53 15.37 -0.70
N ALA A 82 -1.23 14.75 -1.64
CA ALA A 82 -0.62 14.21 -2.85
C ALA A 82 -0.95 15.15 -4.04
N PRO A 83 -0.03 16.05 -4.44
CA PRO A 83 -0.29 17.05 -5.49
C PRO A 83 -0.63 16.42 -6.84
N ASN A 84 -0.14 15.20 -7.09
CA ASN A 84 -0.37 14.44 -8.33
C ASN A 84 -1.56 13.47 -8.24
N ALA A 85 -2.44 13.63 -7.25
CA ALA A 85 -3.55 12.70 -7.02
C ALA A 85 -4.75 12.85 -7.98
N GLY A 86 -4.66 13.71 -8.99
CA GLY A 86 -5.71 13.87 -10.01
C GLY A 86 -7.07 14.31 -9.42
N GLY A 87 -7.07 15.13 -8.38
CA GLY A 87 -8.28 15.65 -7.74
C GLY A 87 -8.95 14.71 -6.74
N ARG A 88 -8.36 13.55 -6.42
CA ARG A 88 -8.88 12.69 -5.34
C ARG A 88 -8.74 13.37 -3.98
N LYS A 89 -9.86 13.49 -3.28
CA LYS A 89 -9.91 13.91 -1.87
C LYS A 89 -9.26 12.82 -1.00
N HIS A 90 -8.65 13.22 0.12
CA HIS A 90 -8.00 12.31 1.08
C HIS A 90 -6.85 11.48 0.50
N ALA A 91 -6.19 12.00 -0.53
CA ALA A 91 -5.00 11.39 -1.09
C ALA A 91 -3.75 11.77 -0.29
N PHE A 92 -2.93 10.78 0.03
CA PHE A 92 -1.66 10.93 0.74
C PHE A 92 -0.53 10.24 -0.01
N GLU A 93 0.68 10.71 0.20
CA GLU A 93 1.89 10.18 -0.42
C GLU A 93 2.86 9.65 0.64
N LEU A 94 3.44 8.49 0.37
CA LEU A 94 4.55 7.92 1.14
C LEU A 94 5.82 8.14 0.33
N THR A 95 6.76 8.90 0.88
CA THR A 95 8.06 9.20 0.25
C THR A 95 9.19 8.54 1.04
N PRO A 96 10.09 7.80 0.39
CA PRO A 96 11.25 7.23 1.06
C PRO A 96 12.26 8.33 1.43
N ALA A 97 13.08 8.07 2.45
CA ALA A 97 14.27 8.87 2.71
C ALA A 97 15.36 8.66 1.65
N ASP A 98 15.43 7.45 1.09
CA ASP A 98 16.33 7.10 -0.02
C ASP A 98 15.64 7.38 -1.37
N PRO A 99 16.14 8.31 -2.20
CA PRO A 99 15.54 8.67 -3.48
C PRO A 99 15.59 7.55 -4.54
N THR A 100 16.35 6.47 -4.31
CA THR A 100 16.36 5.30 -5.20
C THR A 100 15.14 4.40 -4.98
N GLN A 101 14.49 4.51 -3.82
CA GLN A 101 13.23 3.83 -3.53
C GLN A 101 12.06 4.59 -4.15
N ARG A 102 10.97 3.85 -4.40
CA ARG A 102 9.78 4.40 -5.06
C ARG A 102 8.82 5.02 -4.04
N SER A 103 8.26 6.19 -4.36
CA SER A 103 7.13 6.77 -3.64
C SER A 103 5.81 6.07 -3.95
N TYR A 104 4.87 6.11 -3.01
CA TYR A 104 3.53 5.53 -3.18
C TYR A 104 2.45 6.56 -2.90
N THR A 105 1.54 6.72 -3.84
CA THR A 105 0.35 7.57 -3.65
C THR A 105 -0.87 6.69 -3.41
N PHE A 106 -1.60 7.00 -2.33
CA PHE A 106 -2.84 6.35 -1.97
C PHE A 106 -3.96 7.38 -1.79
N ALA A 107 -5.20 6.92 -1.88
CA ALA A 107 -6.38 7.67 -1.50
C ALA A 107 -7.38 6.73 -0.82
N THR A 108 -8.10 7.23 0.17
CA THR A 108 -9.24 6.53 0.77
C THR A 108 -10.52 6.81 -0.05
N GLU A 109 -11.51 5.93 -0.01
CA GLU A 109 -12.72 6.05 -0.85
C GLU A 109 -13.76 7.05 -0.29
N SER A 110 -13.65 7.48 0.98
CA SER A 110 -14.48 8.52 1.63
C SER A 110 -13.97 8.80 3.06
N GLU A 111 -14.44 9.87 3.72
CA GLU A 111 -14.05 10.36 5.07
C GLU A 111 -14.09 9.35 6.24
N MET A 112 -14.59 8.13 6.04
CA MET A 112 -14.82 7.18 7.11
C MET A 112 -13.67 6.15 7.19
N GLU A 113 -12.51 6.54 7.73
CA GLU A 113 -11.55 5.64 8.40
C GLU A 113 -10.45 6.47 9.06
N LYS A 114 -10.84 7.32 10.03
CA LYS A 114 -9.98 7.68 11.15
C LYS A 114 -10.43 6.83 12.32
N LYS A 115 -9.78 5.70 12.55
CA LYS A 115 -9.91 4.94 13.79
C LYS A 115 -8.57 4.89 14.49
#